data_AF-A0AAJ2PS30-F1
#
_entry.id   AF-A0AAJ2PS30-F1
#
_cell.length_a   1.000
_cell.length_b   1.000
_cell.length_c   1.000
_cell.angle_alpha   90.00
_cell.angle_beta   90.00
_cell.angle_gamma   90.00
#
_symmetry.space_group_name_H-M   'P 1'
#
loop_
_entity.id
_entity.type
_entity.pdbx_description
1 polymer ?
#
loop_
_entity_poly.entity_id
_entity_poly.type
_entity_poly.pdbx_seq_one_letter_code
_entity_poly.pdbx_strand_id
1 'polypeptide(L)' 'MAHLHYTCWRCDEDCVVHGVGCDCCDLVEVPDEWDCWNCGALNYTPDD' A
#
# COMPACT_ATOMS: atom_id res chain seq x y z
N MET A 1 1.46 -4.66 -13.11
CA MET A 1 1.57 -3.88 -11.85
C MET A 1 0.26 -4.12 -11.09
N ALA A 2 0.33 -4.70 -9.90
CA ALA A 2 -0.85 -4.86 -9.07
C ALA A 2 -1.10 -3.55 -8.31
N HIS A 3 -2.36 -3.10 -8.28
CA HIS A 3 -2.80 -1.98 -7.45
C HIS A 3 -3.54 -2.57 -6.25
N LEU A 4 -3.08 -2.26 -5.05
CA LEU A 4 -3.70 -2.70 -3.80
C LEU A 4 -4.33 -1.50 -3.11
N HIS A 5 -5.52 -1.72 -2.56
CA HIS A 5 -6.31 -0.69 -1.90
C HIS A 5 -6.24 -0.89 -0.40
N TYR A 6 -5.80 0.13 0.32
CA TYR A 6 -5.73 0.12 1.79
C TYR A 6 -6.42 1.35 2.36
N THR A 7 -7.20 1.14 3.42
CA THR A 7 -7.88 2.23 4.13
C THR A 7 -6.92 2.86 5.13
N CYS A 8 -6.83 4.19 5.10
CA CYS A 8 -6.02 4.94 6.06
C CYS A 8 -6.62 4.87 7.46
N TRP A 9 -5.83 4.47 8.47
CA TRP A 9 -6.30 4.34 9.86
C TRP A 9 -6.76 5.67 10.48
N ARG A 10 -6.28 6.81 9.96
CA ARG A 10 -6.52 8.13 10.53
C ARG A 10 -7.71 8.87 9.93
N CYS A 11 -7.88 8.78 8.61
CA CYS A 11 -8.87 9.57 7.88
C CYS A 11 -9.88 8.72 7.09
N ASP A 12 -9.78 7.40 7.19
CA ASP A 12 -10.64 6.41 6.52
C ASP A 12 -10.65 6.49 4.98
N GLU A 13 -9.69 7.22 4.39
CA GLU A 13 -9.55 7.34 2.94
C GLU A 13 -8.97 6.07 2.32
N ASP A 14 -9.48 5.67 1.16
CA ASP A 14 -8.94 4.58 0.34
C ASP A 14 -7.66 5.05 -0.39
N CYS A 15 -6.55 4.38 -0.10
CA CYS A 15 -5.24 4.68 -0.65
C CYS A 15 -4.77 3.54 -1.56
N VAL A 16 -4.38 3.92 -2.78
CA VAL A 16 -3.79 2.99 -3.74
C VAL A 16 -2.30 2.86 -3.45
N VAL A 17 -1.89 1.68 -2.99
CA VAL A 17 -0.49 1.34 -2.75
C VAL A 17 0.02 0.49 -3.90
N HIS A 18 1.12 0.96 -4.49
CA HIS A 18 1.77 0.30 -5.62
C HIS A 18 2.86 -0.62 -5.08
N GLY A 19 2.67 -1.93 -5.21
CA GLY A 19 3.77 -2.85 -4.93
C GLY A 19 4.78 -2.87 -6.06
N VAL A 20 6.04 -3.16 -5.72
CA VAL A 20 7.14 -3.31 -6.67
C VAL A 20 7.20 -4.79 -7.07
N GLY A 21 6.94 -5.09 -8.34
CA GLY A 21 7.08 -6.44 -8.88
C GLY A 21 8.52 -6.75 -9.26
N CYS A 22 8.96 -7.99 -9.06
CA CYS A 22 10.12 -8.49 -9.80
C CYS A 22 9.67 -8.82 -11.23
N ASP A 23 10.40 -8.38 -12.26
CA ASP A 23 10.15 -8.81 -13.65
C ASP A 23 10.30 -10.34 -13.85
N CYS A 24 10.83 -11.03 -12.84
CA CYS A 24 11.12 -12.45 -12.83
C CYS A 24 9.97 -13.35 -12.32
N CYS A 25 8.95 -12.79 -11.68
CA CYS A 25 7.84 -13.55 -11.10
C CYS A 25 6.60 -12.66 -10.86
N ASP A 26 5.41 -13.26 -10.83
CA ASP A 26 4.14 -12.57 -10.49
C ASP A 26 4.08 -12.11 -9.01
N LEU A 27 5.19 -12.19 -8.28
CA LEU A 27 5.32 -11.70 -6.91
C LEU A 27 5.46 -10.19 -6.94
N VAL A 28 4.47 -9.52 -6.35
CA VAL A 28 4.48 -8.08 -6.10
C VAL A 28 4.79 -7.89 -4.62
N GLU A 29 5.93 -7.28 -4.32
CA GLU A 29 6.29 -6.90 -2.95
C GLU A 29 5.52 -5.62 -2.61
N VAL A 30 4.62 -5.71 -1.64
CA VAL A 30 3.88 -4.56 -1.13
C VAL A 30 4.74 -3.88 -0.08
N PRO A 31 4.91 -2.55 -0.10
CA PRO A 31 5.68 -1.89 0.93
C PRO A 31 5.03 -2.08 2.31
N ASP A 32 5.83 -2.36 3.33
CA ASP A 32 5.36 -2.55 4.71
C ASP A 32 4.73 -1.27 5.29
N GLU A 33 5.24 -0.12 4.87
CA GLU A 33 4.78 1.20 5.29
C GLU A 33 4.42 2.09 4.11
N TRP A 34 3.39 2.92 4.26
CA TRP A 34 2.95 3.84 3.22
C TRP A 34 2.31 5.11 3.81
N ASP A 35 2.52 6.24 3.16
CA ASP A 35 1.93 7.51 3.55
C ASP A 35 0.56 7.70 2.89
N CYS A 36 -0.44 8.09 3.68
CA CYS A 36 -1.75 8.45 3.15
C CYS A 36 -1.67 9.72 2.30
N TRP A 37 -2.13 9.63 1.04
CA TRP A 37 -2.12 10.77 0.11
C TRP A 37 -3.02 11.93 0.56
N ASN A 38 -4.05 11.66 1.36
CA ASN A 38 -5.01 12.67 1.82
C ASN A 38 -4.54 13.39 3.08
N CYS A 39 -4.16 12.66 4.14
CA CYS A 39 -3.85 13.25 5.45
C CYS A 39 -2.37 13.19 5.85
N GLY A 40 -1.51 12.54 5.06
CA GLY A 40 -0.08 12.38 5.36
C GLY A 40 0.22 11.51 6.57
N ALA A 41 -0.72 10.68 7.03
CA ALA A 41 -0.45 9.72 8.10
C ALA A 41 0.34 8.53 7.57
N LEU A 42 1.34 8.09 8.34
CA LEU A 42 2.02 6.83 8.12
C LEU A 42 1.09 5.66 8.47
N ASN A 43 0.93 4.75 7.52
CA ASN A 43 0.13 3.53 7.64
C ASN A 43 1.04 2.31 7.44
N TYR A 44 0.57 1.16 7.91
CA TYR A 44 1.25 -0.11 7.76
C TYR A 44 0.37 -1.07 6.97
N THR A 45 0.98 -1.76 6.02
CA THR A 45 0.33 -2.85 5.30
C THR A 45 0.12 -3.99 6.29
N PRO A 46 -1.10 -4.55 6.43
CA PRO A 46 -1.32 -5.68 7.31
C PRO A 46 -0.51 -6.89 6.81
N ASP A 47 0.39 -7.40 7.64
CA ASP A 47 0.92 -8.77 7.51
C ASP A 47 -0.26 -9.72 7.81
N ASP A 48 -0.77 -10.40 6.78
CA ASP A 48 -1.85 -11.40 6.89
C ASP A 48 -1.47 -12.57 7.82
#